data_AF-A0A7J9BT22-F1
#
_entry.id   AF-A0A7J9BT22-F1
#
_cell.length_a   1.000
_cell.length_b   1.000
_cell.length_c   1.000
_cell.angle_alpha   90.00
_cell.angle_beta   90.00
_cell.angle_gamma   90.00
#
_symmetry.space_group_name_H-M   'P 1'
#
loop_
_entity.id
_entity.type
_entity.pdbx_description
1 polymer ?
#
loop_
_entity_poly.entity_id
_entity_poly.type
_entity_poly.pdbx_seq_one_letter_code
_entity_poly.pdbx_strand_id
1 'polypeptide(L)'
;MIKGLAIMRRRKVVVRKEEPPRKTTTNSSLTITTVRYGECQRNHAASIGGYVVDGCREFMASGEEGTSGALACAACGCHRNFHRREVETEVVSECSSPNNSSSRA
;
A
#
# COMPACT_ATOMS: atom_id res chain seq x y z
N MET A 1 -29.96 -1.04 -45.61
CA MET A 1 -29.41 -0.10 -44.60
C MET A 1 -29.33 -0.82 -43.25
N ILE A 2 -28.24 -1.54 -42.98
CA ILE A 2 -28.07 -2.25 -41.69
C ILE A 2 -27.28 -1.35 -40.73
N LYS A 3 -27.97 -0.74 -39.77
CA LYS A 3 -27.36 0.09 -38.74
C LYS A 3 -26.57 -0.81 -37.80
N GLY A 4 -25.24 -0.71 -37.84
CA GLY A 4 -24.34 -1.44 -36.96
C GLY A 4 -24.61 -1.07 -35.50
N LEU A 5 -25.12 -2.03 -34.74
CA LEU A 5 -25.27 -1.90 -33.29
C LEU A 5 -23.86 -1.91 -32.67
N ALA A 6 -23.41 -0.77 -32.18
CA ALA A 6 -22.12 -0.65 -31.49
C ALA A 6 -22.14 -1.50 -30.21
N ILE A 7 -21.49 -2.66 -30.25
CA ILE A 7 -21.33 -3.53 -29.08
C ILE A 7 -20.31 -2.86 -28.14
N MET A 8 -20.83 -2.11 -27.16
CA MET A 8 -20.07 -1.58 -26.03
C MET A 8 -19.53 -2.75 -25.20
N ARG A 9 -18.28 -3.16 -25.46
CA ARG A 9 -17.54 -4.13 -24.63
C ARG A 9 -17.30 -3.53 -23.25
N ARG A 10 -18.13 -3.90 -22.27
CA ARG A 10 -17.94 -3.55 -20.86
C ARG A 10 -16.66 -4.21 -20.36
N ARG A 11 -15.62 -3.42 -20.06
CA ARG A 11 -14.44 -3.89 -19.33
C ARG A 11 -14.87 -4.22 -17.90
N LYS A 12 -14.94 -5.51 -17.56
CA LYS A 12 -15.07 -5.94 -16.17
C LYS A 12 -13.77 -5.59 -15.45
N VAL A 13 -13.80 -4.55 -14.63
CA VAL A 13 -12.74 -4.30 -13.64
C VAL A 13 -12.94 -5.36 -12.56
N VAL A 14 -12.00 -6.30 -12.47
CA VAL A 14 -11.94 -7.25 -11.35
C VAL A 14 -11.54 -6.44 -10.12
N VAL A 15 -12.47 -6.23 -9.20
CA VAL A 15 -12.15 -5.73 -7.86
C VAL A 15 -11.19 -6.74 -7.25
N ARG A 16 -9.91 -6.37 -7.14
CA ARG A 16 -8.97 -7.12 -6.33
C ARG A 16 -9.41 -6.94 -4.88
N LYS A 17 -9.94 -8.02 -4.32
CA LYS A 17 -10.12 -8.26 -2.89
C LYS A 17 -8.92 -7.69 -2.14
N GLU A 18 -9.17 -6.84 -1.14
CA GLU A 18 -8.14 -6.35 -0.24
C GLU A 18 -7.44 -7.55 0.40
N GLU A 19 -6.16 -7.70 0.06
CA GLU A 19 -5.30 -8.66 0.73
C GLU A 19 -4.86 -8.03 2.06
N PRO A 20 -5.18 -8.65 3.22
CA PRO A 20 -4.46 -8.35 4.44
C PRO A 20 -2.95 -8.56 4.19
N PRO A 21 -2.05 -7.92 4.96
CA PRO A 21 -0.60 -7.97 4.74
C PRO A 21 -0.18 -9.41 4.47
N ARG A 22 0.47 -9.64 3.32
CA ARG A 22 0.93 -10.95 2.88
C ARG A 22 1.85 -11.51 3.96
N LYS A 23 1.32 -12.39 4.81
CA LYS A 23 2.12 -13.27 5.65
C LYS A 23 2.70 -14.34 4.72
N THR A 24 3.94 -14.15 4.29
CA THR A 24 4.66 -15.18 3.52
C THR A 24 5.13 -16.26 4.49
N THR A 25 4.30 -17.28 4.73
CA THR A 25 4.68 -18.44 5.55
C THR A 25 5.60 -19.35 4.74
N THR A 26 6.91 -19.20 4.90
CA THR A 26 7.90 -20.25 4.59
C THR A 26 8.35 -20.85 5.92
N ASN A 27 8.24 -22.19 6.05
CA ASN A 27 8.48 -22.94 7.28
C ASN A 27 9.76 -22.46 8.02
N SER A 28 9.57 -21.93 9.23
CA SER A 28 10.56 -21.58 10.28
C SER A 28 10.95 -20.11 10.49
N SER A 29 10.32 -19.12 9.83
CA SER A 29 10.42 -17.73 10.29
C SER A 29 9.20 -16.91 9.86
N LEU A 30 8.55 -16.24 10.82
CA LEU A 30 7.42 -15.36 10.55
C LEU A 30 7.97 -14.03 10.05
N THR A 31 8.01 -13.85 8.72
CA THR A 31 8.33 -12.54 8.13
C THR A 31 7.06 -11.72 7.98
N ILE A 32 6.96 -10.61 8.72
CA ILE A 32 5.88 -9.63 8.56
C ILE A 32 6.38 -8.53 7.64
N THR A 33 5.76 -8.39 6.46
CA THR A 33 6.04 -7.29 5.55
C THR A 33 5.00 -6.19 5.74
N THR A 34 5.38 -5.05 6.31
CA THR A 34 4.52 -3.86 6.38
C THR A 34 4.87 -2.92 5.22
N VAL A 35 3.87 -2.24 4.65
CA VAL A 35 4.05 -1.30 3.53
C VAL A 35 3.62 0.07 3.98
N ARG A 36 4.51 1.04 3.90
CA ARG A 36 4.25 2.46 4.20
C ARG A 36 4.50 3.30 2.96
N TYR A 37 3.84 4.45 2.89
CA TYR A 37 4.04 5.42 1.80
C TYR A 37 4.55 6.71 2.43
N GLY A 38 5.80 7.06 2.13
CA GLY A 38 6.49 8.22 2.70
C GLY A 38 6.26 9.48 1.87
N GLU A 39 7.34 10.04 1.34
CA GLU A 39 7.31 11.35 0.70
C GLU A 39 6.70 11.38 -0.70
N CYS A 40 6.01 12.47 -1.04
CA CYS A 40 5.48 12.68 -2.39
C CYS A 40 6.61 13.03 -3.37
N GLN A 41 6.63 12.37 -4.52
CA GLN A 41 7.63 12.54 -5.58
C GLN A 41 7.03 13.13 -6.87
N ARG A 42 5.78 13.61 -6.82
CA ARG A 42 5.14 14.24 -7.98
C ARG A 42 5.75 15.62 -8.24
N ASN A 43 6.11 15.88 -9.49
CA ASN A 43 6.40 17.24 -9.93
C ASN A 43 5.08 17.99 -10.20
N HIS A 44 4.73 18.93 -9.32
CA HIS A 44 3.52 19.76 -9.41
C HIS A 44 3.63 20.85 -10.48
N ALA A 45 4.85 21.27 -10.84
CA ALA A 45 5.10 22.30 -11.85
C ALA A 45 5.36 21.73 -13.26
N ALA A 46 5.22 20.41 -13.44
CA ALA A 46 5.52 19.73 -14.71
C ALA A 46 4.75 20.33 -15.90
N SER A 47 3.49 20.73 -15.70
CA SER A 47 2.66 21.33 -16.76
C SER A 47 3.12 22.72 -17.20
N ILE A 48 3.84 23.45 -16.33
CA ILE A 48 4.34 24.80 -16.58
C ILE A 48 5.82 24.74 -17.05
N GLY A 49 6.41 23.55 -17.12
CA GLY A 49 7.83 23.35 -17.46
C GLY A 49 8.79 23.60 -16.30
N GLY A 50 8.27 23.66 -15.06
CA GLY A 50 9.07 23.79 -13.84
C GLY A 50 9.28 22.45 -13.13
N TYR A 51 10.03 22.50 -12.02
CA TYR A 51 10.20 21.38 -11.11
C TYR A 51 9.95 21.81 -9.66
N VAL A 52 8.81 21.43 -9.11
CA VAL A 52 8.44 21.69 -7.71
C VAL A 52 7.78 20.44 -7.16
N VAL A 53 8.26 19.97 -6.02
CA VAL A 53 7.72 18.82 -5.30
C VAL A 53 7.16 19.33 -3.97
N ASP A 54 5.90 19.00 -3.67
CA ASP A 54 5.21 19.44 -2.45
C ASP A 54 5.81 18.81 -1.17
N GLY A 55 6.54 17.70 -1.33
CA GLY A 55 7.38 17.14 -0.26
C GLY A 55 6.59 16.73 0.98
N CYS A 56 5.46 16.05 0.81
CA CYS A 56 4.77 15.40 1.95
C CYS A 56 5.78 14.52 2.71
N ARG A 57 5.69 14.41 4.03
CA ARG A 57 6.59 13.54 4.82
C ARG A 57 6.03 12.14 5.04
N GLU A 58 4.71 12.03 5.11
CA GLU A 58 3.98 10.77 5.27
C GLU A 58 2.69 10.85 4.45
N PHE A 59 2.29 9.71 3.87
CA PHE A 59 0.99 9.60 3.21
C PHE A 59 -0.13 9.51 4.25
N MET A 60 -1.02 10.49 4.21
CA MET A 60 -2.30 10.44 4.93
C MET A 60 -3.43 10.29 3.92
N ALA A 61 -4.24 9.25 4.05
CA ALA A 61 -5.42 9.05 3.21
C ALA A 61 -6.48 10.14 3.50
N SER A 62 -7.12 10.63 2.45
CA SER A 62 -8.19 11.64 2.57
C SER A 62 -9.58 11.03 2.87
N GLY A 63 -9.70 9.70 2.87
CA GLY A 63 -10.97 9.02 3.11
C GLY A 63 -10.79 7.59 3.62
N GLU A 64 -11.91 6.92 3.86
CA GLU A 64 -11.99 5.59 4.47
C GLU A 64 -11.45 4.49 3.54
N GLU A 65 -10.97 3.39 4.14
CA GLU A 65 -10.52 2.19 3.44
C GLU A 65 -11.55 1.71 2.42
N GLY A 66 -11.10 1.23 1.26
CA GLY A 66 -11.96 0.81 0.16
C GLY A 66 -12.56 1.95 -0.70
N THR A 67 -12.40 3.22 -0.32
CA THR A 67 -12.87 4.37 -1.13
C THR A 67 -11.77 4.92 -2.05
N SER A 68 -12.14 5.78 -3.00
CA SER A 68 -11.15 6.56 -3.78
C SER A 68 -10.32 7.49 -2.89
N GLY A 69 -10.89 7.95 -1.76
CA GLY A 69 -10.21 8.78 -0.77
C GLY A 69 -9.06 8.04 -0.06
N ALA A 70 -9.15 6.71 0.11
CA ALA A 70 -8.06 5.89 0.64
C ALA A 70 -6.78 5.95 -0.19
N LEU A 71 -6.93 6.25 -1.48
CA LEU A 71 -5.84 6.23 -2.46
C LEU A 71 -5.25 7.62 -2.70
N ALA A 72 -5.88 8.68 -2.17
CA ALA A 72 -5.50 10.07 -2.37
C ALA A 72 -4.93 10.67 -1.09
N CYS A 73 -3.81 11.39 -1.22
CA CYS A 73 -3.18 12.08 -0.11
C CYS A 73 -4.01 13.30 0.29
N ALA A 74 -4.34 13.42 1.58
CA ALA A 74 -5.07 14.55 2.13
C ALA A 74 -4.30 15.88 2.03
N ALA A 75 -2.96 15.84 2.02
CA ALA A 75 -2.13 17.04 1.95
C ALA A 75 -1.97 17.58 0.52
N CYS A 76 -1.56 16.71 -0.42
CA CYS A 76 -1.19 17.14 -1.78
C CYS A 76 -2.17 16.69 -2.87
N GLY A 77 -3.22 15.93 -2.51
CA GLY A 77 -4.19 15.36 -3.46
C GLY A 77 -3.61 14.31 -4.40
N CYS A 78 -2.33 13.95 -4.28
CA CYS A 78 -1.70 12.97 -5.16
C CYS A 78 -2.09 11.55 -4.77
N HIS A 79 -2.13 10.67 -5.76
CA HIS A 79 -2.34 9.25 -5.53
C HIS A 79 -1.17 8.66 -4.72
N ARG A 80 -1.42 7.68 -3.84
CA ARG A 80 -0.40 7.00 -3.02
C ARG A 80 0.80 6.46 -3.82
N ASN A 81 0.62 6.17 -5.11
CA ASN A 81 1.68 5.71 -6.00
C ASN A 81 2.73 6.78 -6.32
N PHE A 82 2.38 8.06 -6.16
CA PHE A 82 3.35 9.15 -6.25
C PHE A 82 4.14 9.33 -4.95
N HIS A 83 3.77 8.64 -3.88
CA HIS A 83 4.52 8.61 -2.64
C HIS A 83 5.51 7.44 -2.66
N ARG A 84 6.70 7.66 -2.09
CA ARG A 84 7.74 6.62 -2.02
C ARG A 84 7.23 5.42 -1.22
N ARG A 85 7.21 4.25 -1.85
CA ARG A 85 6.81 2.99 -1.21
C ARG A 85 7.96 2.44 -0.38
N GLU A 86 7.76 2.35 0.92
CA GLU A 86 8.68 1.74 1.88
C GLU A 86 8.11 0.37 2.29
N VAL A 87 8.95 -0.66 2.26
CA VAL A 87 8.59 -2.01 2.71
C VAL A 87 9.52 -2.36 3.85
N GLU A 88 8.94 -2.56 5.02
CA GLU A 88 9.66 -3.01 6.20
C GLU A 88 9.39 -4.51 6.37
N THR A 89 10.46 -5.28 6.47
CA THR A 89 10.40 -6.73 6.66
C THR A 89 10.93 -7.05 8.05
N GLU A 90 10.03 -7.34 8.97
CA GLU A 90 10.41 -7.80 10.31
C GLU A 90 10.51 -9.32 10.30
N VAL A 91 11.68 -9.83 10.71
CA VAL A 91 11.92 -11.27 10.87
C VAL A 91 11.65 -11.60 12.33
N VAL A 92 10.47 -12.15 12.62
CA VAL A 92 10.20 -12.67 13.97
C VAL A 92 10.81 -14.08 14.05
N SER A 93 12.05 -14.14 14.54
CA SER A 93 12.69 -15.39 14.94
C SER A 93 12.20 -15.76 16.34
N GLU A 94 11.28 -16.72 16.41
CA GLU A 94 10.82 -17.29 17.67
C GLU A 94 11.88 -18.26 18.20
N CYS A 95 12.76 -17.80 19.09
CA CYS A 95 13.58 -18.72 19.88
C CYS A 95 12.70 -19.27 21.02
N SER A 96 12.03 -20.39 20.75
CA SER A 96 11.39 -21.17 21.81
C SER A 96 12.47 -21.70 22.75
N SER A 97 12.81 -20.95 23.80
CA SER A 97 13.42 -21.53 24.99
C SER A 97 12.27 -22.01 25.88
N PRO A 98 12.10 -23.33 26.08
CA PRO A 98 11.07 -23.83 26.98
C PRO A 98 11.40 -23.38 28.41
N ASN A 99 10.46 -22.65 29.00
CA ASN A 99 10.44 -22.29 30.41
C ASN A 99 10.47 -23.58 31.25
N ASN A 100 11.58 -23.88 31.92
CA ASN A 100 11.58 -24.85 33.02
C ASN A 100 11.40 -24.09 34.33
N SER A 101 10.15 -23.84 34.70
CA SER A 101 9.80 -23.56 36.08
C SER A 101 9.95 -24.85 36.89
N SER A 102 11.09 -25.00 37.56
CA SER A 102 11.27 -25.98 38.63
C SER A 102 11.50 -25.22 39.94
N SER A 103 10.41 -24.98 40.65
CA SER A 103 10.39 -24.69 42.08
C SER A 103 11.17 -25.76 42.84
N ARG A 104 12.11 -25.35 43.71
CA ARG A 104 12.66 -26.24 44.74
C ARG A 104 13.39 -25.49 45.87
N ALA A 105 12.86 -25.75 47.07
CA ALA A 105 13.40 -25.62 48.44
C ALA A 105 13.82 -24.23 48.93
#